data_AF-A0A3M1W6Y1-F1
#
_entry.id   AF-A0A3M1W6Y1-F1
#
_cell.length_a   1.000
_cell.length_b   1.000
_cell.length_c   1.000
_cell.angle_alpha   90.00
_cell.angle_beta   90.00
_cell.angle_gamma   90.00
#
_symmetry.space_group_name_H-M   'P 1'
#
loop_
_entity.id
_entity.type
_entity.pdbx_description
1 polymer ?
#
loop_
_entity_poly.entity_id
_entity_poly.type
_entity_poly.pdbx_seq_one_letter_code
_entity_poly.pdbx_strand_id
1 'polypeptide(L)'
;MSREDLERAGLLLPRHEWGKRPLRTPASRLWLTVIGGLAALSVGLMYEGDGGPVTWIGVGLFLLALFGFTILSARAVDKQCRASSGERARRSE
;
A
#
# COMPACT_ATOMS: atom_id res chain seq x y z
N MET A 1 -15.87 -2.91 -12.84
CA MET A 1 -16.33 -2.85 -11.43
C MET A 1 -17.24 -1.66 -11.26
N SER A 2 -18.37 -1.84 -10.56
CA SER A 2 -19.27 -0.73 -10.22
C SER A 2 -18.59 0.20 -9.20
N ARG A 3 -19.00 1.47 -9.18
CA ARG A 3 -18.59 2.40 -8.12
C ARG A 3 -19.00 1.90 -6.73
N GLU A 4 -20.13 1.20 -6.65
CA GLU A 4 -20.62 0.60 -5.41
C GLU A 4 -19.73 -0.56 -4.96
N ASP A 5 -19.08 -1.28 -5.88
CA ASP A 5 -18.12 -2.33 -5.55
C ASP A 5 -16.84 -1.73 -4.94
N LEU A 6 -16.39 -0.59 -5.47
CA LEU A 6 -15.23 0.13 -4.92
C LEU A 6 -15.52 0.74 -3.54
N GLU A 7 -16.76 1.18 -3.31
CA GLU A 7 -17.21 1.67 -2.00
C GLU A 7 -17.39 0.50 -1.01
N ARG A 8 -17.91 -0.65 -1.45
CA ARG A 8 -17.99 -1.89 -0.65
C ARG A 8 -16.62 -2.50 -0.34
N ALA A 9 -15.66 -2.37 -1.26
CA ALA A 9 -14.28 -2.81 -1.05
C ALA A 9 -13.48 -1.85 -0.14
N GLY A 10 -14.09 -0.73 0.29
CA GLY A 10 -13.44 0.29 1.11
C GLY A 10 -12.31 1.05 0.41
N LEU A 11 -12.27 0.98 -0.93
CA LEU A 11 -11.35 1.76 -1.76
C LEU A 11 -11.82 3.20 -1.94
N LEU A 12 -13.12 3.46 -1.77
CA LEU A 12 -13.70 4.80 -1.76
C LEU A 12 -14.17 5.17 -0.36
N LEU A 13 -13.75 6.34 0.11
CA LEU A 13 -14.33 6.98 1.29
C LEU A 13 -15.81 7.30 0.97
N PRO A 14 -16.78 7.07 1.87
CA PRO A 14 -18.15 7.45 1.60
C PRO A 14 -18.28 8.97 1.42
N ARG A 15 -19.08 9.41 0.44
CA ARG A 15 -19.13 10.82 -0.02
C ARG A 15 -19.35 11.85 1.09
N HIS A 16 -20.04 11.47 2.17
CA HIS A 16 -20.34 12.36 3.28
C HIS A 16 -19.12 12.68 4.16
N GLU A 17 -18.01 11.95 4.02
CA GLU A 17 -16.73 12.14 4.72
C GLU A 17 -15.65 12.80 3.85
N TRP A 18 -15.92 13.01 2.55
CA TRP A 18 -14.99 13.68 1.65
C TRP A 18 -14.68 15.09 2.16
N GLY A 19 -13.40 15.37 2.40
CA GLY A 19 -12.92 16.67 2.89
C GLY A 19 -13.09 16.92 4.40
N LYS A 20 -13.71 16.01 5.17
CA LYS A 20 -13.95 16.20 6.62
C LYS A 20 -12.86 15.62 7.51
N ARG A 21 -12.06 14.69 7.00
CA ARG A 21 -10.95 14.07 7.74
C ARG A 21 -9.67 14.12 6.93
N PRO A 22 -8.51 14.41 7.57
CA PRO A 22 -7.24 14.26 6.91
C PRO A 22 -7.05 12.77 6.58
N LEU A 23 -6.89 12.44 5.30
CA LEU A 23 -6.49 11.11 4.84
C LEU A 23 -5.09 10.81 5.36
N ARG A 24 -4.97 10.40 6.62
CA ARG A 24 -3.73 9.88 7.16
C ARG A 24 -3.62 8.42 6.76
N THR A 25 -2.69 8.14 5.85
CA THR A 25 -2.28 6.77 5.54
C THR A 25 -1.82 6.08 6.83
N PRO A 26 -2.47 4.98 7.25
CA PRO A 26 -2.06 4.23 8.43
C PRO A 26 -0.84 3.33 8.15
N ALA A 27 -0.36 3.29 6.91
CA ALA A 27 0.86 2.58 6.57
C ALA A 27 2.04 3.24 7.29
N SER A 28 2.80 2.43 8.01
CA SER A 28 3.96 2.90 8.75
C SER A 28 4.94 3.55 7.78
N ARG A 29 5.17 4.85 7.97
CA ARG A 29 6.11 5.64 7.16
C ARG A 29 7.49 4.99 7.12
N LEU A 30 7.92 4.38 8.23
CA LEU A 30 9.17 3.65 8.32
C LEU A 30 9.24 2.47 7.32
N TRP A 31 8.20 1.64 7.27
CA TRP A 31 8.15 0.49 6.37
C TRP A 31 8.10 0.91 4.90
N LEU A 32 7.37 1.99 4.59
CA LEU A 32 7.36 2.56 3.23
C LEU A 32 8.74 3.06 2.82
N THR A 33 9.47 3.75 3.70
CA THR A 33 10.83 4.24 3.42
C THR A 33 11.80 3.07 3.22
N VAL A 34 11.71 2.02 4.05
CA VAL A 34 12.57 0.83 3.92
C VAL A 34 12.32 0.11 2.59
N ILE A 35 11.05 -0.14 2.24
CA ILE A 35 10.70 -0.82 0.98
C ILE A 35 11.10 0.04 -0.22
N GLY A 36 10.86 1.35 -0.17
CA GLY A 36 11.27 2.28 -1.22
C GLY A 36 12.79 2.34 -1.39
N GLY A 37 13.56 2.34 -0.30
CA GLY A 37 15.01 2.26 -0.33
C GLY A 37 15.52 0.95 -0.94
N LEU A 38 14.89 -0.18 -0.60
CA LEU A 38 15.21 -1.48 -1.19
C LEU A 38 14.97 -1.49 -2.72
N ALA A 39 13.86 -0.90 -3.16
CA ALA A 39 13.53 -0.78 -4.57
C ALA A 39 14.50 0.14 -5.34
N ALA A 40 14.96 1.24 -4.72
CA ALA A 40 15.97 2.09 -5.31
C ALA A 40 17.32 1.35 -5.45
N LEU A 41 17.72 0.61 -4.41
CA LEU A 41 18.93 -0.20 -4.43
C LEU A 41 18.88 -1.30 -5.50
N SER A 42 17.72 -1.95 -5.68
CA SER A 42 17.55 -2.98 -6.71
C SER A 42 17.74 -2.42 -8.11
N VAL A 43 17.24 -1.20 -8.38
CA VAL A 43 17.45 -0.55 -9.68
C VAL A 43 18.93 -0.25 -9.90
N GLY A 44 19.65 0.22 -8.88
CA GLY A 44 21.09 0.43 -8.96
C GLY A 44 21.87 -0.85 -9.29
N LEU A 45 21.52 -1.97 -8.64
CA LEU A 45 22.12 -3.28 -8.92
C LEU A 45 21.83 -3.78 -10.34
N MET A 46 20.62 -3.53 -10.86
CA MET A 46 20.25 -3.89 -12.23
C MET A 46 20.97 -3.02 -13.26
N TYR A 47 21.21 -1.75 -12.95
CA TYR A 47 21.96 -0.84 -13.82
C TYR A 47 23.44 -1.22 -13.89
N GLU A 48 24.08 -1.44 -12.74
CA GLU A 48 25.50 -1.83 -12.67
C GLU A 48 25.72 -3.26 -13.21
N GLY A 49 24.71 -4.11 -13.09
CA GLY A 49 24.81 -5.52 -13.44
C GLY A 49 24.90 -5.81 -14.94
N ASP A 50 24.51 -4.87 -15.81
CA ASP A 50 24.59 -4.96 -17.28
C ASP A 50 24.10 -6.32 -17.86
N GLY A 51 23.00 -6.86 -17.31
CA GLY A 51 22.45 -8.17 -17.72
C GLY A 51 23.16 -9.40 -17.12
N GLY A 52 24.23 -9.20 -16.36
CA GLY A 52 24.96 -10.24 -15.63
C GLY A 52 24.25 -10.73 -14.34
N PRO A 53 24.91 -11.59 -13.53
CA PRO A 53 24.34 -12.19 -12.33
C PRO A 53 23.84 -11.18 -11.29
N VAL A 54 24.49 -10.01 -11.21
CA VAL A 54 24.10 -8.91 -10.31
C VAL A 54 22.73 -8.36 -10.67
N THR A 55 22.39 -8.34 -11.96
CA THR A 55 21.05 -7.93 -12.43
C THR A 55 19.97 -8.84 -11.87
N TRP A 56 20.20 -10.15 -11.84
CA TRP A 56 19.25 -11.13 -11.29
C TRP A 56 19.05 -10.98 -9.78
N ILE A 57 20.12 -10.63 -9.04
CA ILE A 57 20.00 -10.27 -7.62
C ILE A 57 19.13 -9.03 -7.46
N GLY A 58 19.34 -8.00 -8.31
CA GLY A 58 18.50 -6.81 -8.34
C GLY A 58 17.03 -7.14 -8.66
N VAL A 59 16.76 -7.97 -9.66
CA VAL A 59 15.39 -8.44 -10.00
C VAL A 59 14.73 -9.11 -8.80
N GLY A 60 15.43 -10.04 -8.14
CA GLY A 60 14.90 -10.74 -6.97
C GLY A 60 14.57 -9.78 -5.82
N LEU A 61 15.46 -8.82 -5.56
CA LEU A 61 15.27 -7.79 -4.54
C LEU A 61 14.09 -6.86 -4.88
N PHE A 62 13.92 -6.49 -6.14
CA PHE A 62 12.80 -5.70 -6.63
C PHE A 62 11.46 -6.41 -6.44
N LEU A 63 11.39 -7.70 -6.80
CA LEU A 63 10.18 -8.51 -6.61
C LEU A 63 9.81 -8.66 -5.13
N LEU A 64 10.82 -8.84 -4.27
CA LEU A 64 10.60 -8.89 -2.82
C LEU A 64 10.05 -7.56 -2.28
N ALA A 65 10.60 -6.44 -2.73
CA ALA A 65 10.12 -5.11 -2.37
C ALA A 65 8.68 -4.89 -2.86
N LEU A 66 8.36 -5.28 -4.10
CA LEU A 66 7.01 -5.18 -4.67
C LEU A 66 5.99 -6.02 -3.89
N PHE A 67 6.37 -7.25 -3.53
CA PHE A 67 5.51 -8.13 -2.74
C PHE A 67 5.26 -7.56 -1.34
N GLY A 68 6.30 -7.08 -0.68
CA GLY A 68 6.20 -6.41 0.62
C GLY A 68 5.32 -5.16 0.57
N PHE A 69 5.49 -4.33 -0.47
CA PHE A 69 4.66 -3.14 -0.70
C PHE A 69 3.18 -3.51 -0.89
N THR A 70 2.91 -4.58 -1.64
CA THR A 70 1.55 -5.06 -1.90
C THR A 70 0.87 -5.53 -0.62
N ILE A 71 1.56 -6.32 0.22
CA ILE A 71 1.02 -6.76 1.52
C ILE A 71 0.76 -5.57 2.45
N LEU A 72 1.70 -4.62 2.51
CA LEU A 72 1.56 -3.43 3.35
C LEU A 72 0.36 -2.59 2.91
N SER A 73 0.18 -2.43 1.59
CA SER A 73 -0.95 -1.71 1.01
C SER A 73 -2.27 -2.41 1.30
N ALA A 74 -2.34 -3.74 1.11
CA ALA A 74 -3.54 -4.52 1.43
C ALA A 74 -3.93 -4.43 2.92
N ARG A 75 -2.95 -4.51 3.82
CA ARG A 75 -3.19 -4.34 5.27
C ARG A 75 -3.60 -2.92 5.64
N ALA A 76 -3.05 -1.90 4.97
CA ALA A 76 -3.44 -0.52 5.19
C ALA A 76 -4.91 -0.30 4.80
N VAL A 77 -5.34 -0.89 3.68
CA VAL A 77 -6.74 -0.87 3.23
C VAL A 77 -7.63 -1.64 4.20
N ASP A 78 -7.28 -2.87 4.60
CA ASP A 78 -8.10 -3.65 5.55
C ASP A 78 -8.26 -2.92 6.91
N LYS A 79 -7.18 -2.28 7.38
CA LYS A 79 -7.23 -1.47 8.61
C LYS A 79 -8.15 -0.25 8.46
N GLN A 80 -8.18 0.39 7.28
CA GLN A 80 -9.13 1.48 6.99
C GLN A 80 -10.57 0.94 6.94
N CYS A 81 -10.82 -0.17 6.25
CA CYS A 81 -12.13 -0.82 6.19
C CYS A 81 -12.70 -1.13 7.57
N ARG A 82 -11.88 -1.74 8.45
CA ARG A 82 -12.29 -2.09 9.83
C ARG A 82 -12.59 -0.85 10.68
N ALA A 83 -11.77 0.20 10.56
CA ALA A 83 -11.99 1.46 11.27
C ALA A 83 -13.32 2.11 10.86
N SER A 84 -13.64 2.14 9.56
CA SER A 84 -14.88 2.71 9.04
C SER A 84 -16.13 1.90 9.41
N SER A 85 -16.04 0.57 9.46
CA SER A 85 -17.17 -0.29 9.88
C SER A 85 -17.53 -0.15 11.37
N GLY A 86 -16.52 0.01 12.24
CA GLY A 86 -16.73 0.23 13.67
C GLY A 86 -17.38 1.57 14.00
N GLU A 87 -17.06 2.63 13.24
CA GLU A 87 -17.72 3.93 13.39
C GLU A 87 -19.18 3.93 12.90
N ARG A 88 -19.50 3.15 11.86
CA ARG A 88 -20.90 3.00 11.41
C ARG A 88 -21.75 2.28 12.46
N ALA A 89 -21.21 1.26 13.13
CA ALA A 89 -21.91 0.53 14.19
C ALA A 89 -22.23 1.41 15.42
N ARG A 90 -21.30 2.29 15.81
CA ARG A 90 -21.51 3.24 16.92
C ARG A 90 -22.49 4.39 16.62
N ARG A 91 -22.84 4.61 15.34
CA ARG A 91 -23.73 5.69 14.91
C ARG A 91 -25.18 5.23 14.72
N SER A 92 -25.40 3.92 14.79
CA SER A 92 -26.72 3.26 14.74
C SER A 92 -27.28 2.92 16.13
N GLU A 93 -26.51 3.16 17.19
CA GLU A 93 -26.95 3.20 18.59
C GLU A 93 -27.22 4.63 19.03
#